data_AF-A0A8J2MRB5-F1
#
_entry.id   AF-A0A8J2MRB5-F1
#
_cell.length_a   1.000
_cell.length_b   1.000
_cell.length_c   1.000
_cell.angle_alpha   90.00
_cell.angle_beta   90.00
_cell.angle_gamma   90.00
#
_symmetry.space_group_name_H-M   'P 1'
#
loop_
_entity.id
_entity.type
_entity.pdbx_description
1 polymer ?
#
loop_
_entity_poly.entity_id
_entity_poly.type
_entity_poly.pdbx_seq_one_letter_code
_entity_poly.pdbx_strand_id
1 'polypeptide(L)'
;MSIAVNKIASESQAKMRRHKIIILPITKDIQKLIIHIKITKKNCFDILKERFDYHTWLAASKLVAAYLLVFNRRRVGDVQNMVISDMDRLQSIDEQADKEEYNALDDDGKKIAANYYRIEIRGKLNKDVAVIVSNDIVDEIKLLIRYRESANVPTDNDFVFEIPNETEILFDHNLPCTSSAHNSVVITDYAQMLNQSTPKDRQSTITVSETCKSTKKPWSDEEKKVIFTEFKEYIISRTHPPLKDIDDVKAKYPCLNGRSRDTVKAWINNHYKKKPSNVLNKKKGIKIISVKNKNYNLKRLTKKSLDL
;
A
#
# COMPACT_ATOMS: atom_id res chain seq x y z
N MET A 1 0.81 -36.25 2.59
CA MET A 1 0.52 -35.92 1.16
C MET A 1 0.02 -34.49 0.91
N SER A 2 -0.61 -33.77 1.85
CA SER A 2 -1.20 -32.43 1.60
C SER A 2 -0.22 -31.25 1.46
N ILE A 3 1.02 -31.36 1.98
CA ILE A 3 2.02 -30.29 1.91
C ILE A 3 2.58 -30.14 0.48
N ALA A 4 2.72 -31.25 -0.25
CA ALA A 4 3.24 -31.26 -1.62
C ALA A 4 2.29 -30.57 -2.62
N VAL A 5 0.97 -30.75 -2.44
CA VAL A 5 -0.05 -30.14 -3.31
C VAL A 5 -0.03 -28.60 -3.21
N ASN A 6 0.14 -28.04 -2.01
CA ASN A 6 0.24 -26.59 -1.81
C ASN A 6 1.53 -26.00 -2.41
N LYS A 7 2.65 -26.74 -2.35
CA LYS A 7 3.91 -26.33 -2.97
C LYS A 7 3.78 -26.31 -4.50
N ILE A 8 3.24 -27.37 -5.09
CA ILE A 8 3.01 -27.48 -6.54
C ILE A 8 2.02 -26.41 -7.02
N ALA A 9 0.95 -26.15 -6.28
CA ALA A 9 0.00 -25.09 -6.61
C ALA A 9 0.65 -23.69 -6.55
N SER A 10 1.47 -23.42 -5.53
CA SER A 10 2.20 -22.15 -5.39
C SER A 10 3.22 -21.97 -6.51
N GLU A 11 3.97 -23.02 -6.85
CA GLU A 11 4.93 -23.04 -7.96
C GLU A 11 4.24 -22.86 -9.31
N SER A 12 3.09 -23.51 -9.52
CA SER A 12 2.26 -23.37 -10.72
C SER A 12 1.71 -21.94 -10.85
N GLN A 13 1.15 -21.36 -9.78
CA GLN A 13 0.70 -19.97 -9.78
C GLN A 13 1.86 -18.99 -9.98
N ALA A 14 3.05 -19.27 -9.44
CA ALA A 14 4.25 -18.46 -9.67
C ALA A 14 4.73 -18.60 -11.12
N LYS A 15 4.61 -19.78 -11.73
CA LYS A 15 4.91 -20.03 -13.15
C LYS A 15 3.92 -19.29 -14.05
N MET A 16 2.62 -19.38 -13.78
CA MET A 16 1.58 -18.64 -14.50
C MET A 16 1.76 -17.12 -14.38
N ARG A 17 2.08 -16.60 -13.20
CA ARG A 17 2.39 -15.18 -13.00
C ARG A 17 3.62 -14.73 -13.80
N ARG A 18 4.66 -15.57 -13.88
CA ARG A 18 5.86 -15.30 -14.68
C ARG A 18 5.60 -15.34 -16.19
N HIS A 19 4.74 -16.25 -16.64
CA HIS A 19 4.38 -16.40 -18.05
C HIS A 19 3.25 -15.48 -18.49
N LYS A 20 2.72 -14.63 -17.59
CA LYS A 20 1.72 -13.63 -17.95
C LYS A 20 2.35 -12.67 -18.97
N ILE A 21 1.82 -12.67 -20.19
CA ILE A 21 2.22 -11.71 -21.21
C ILE A 21 1.74 -10.33 -20.75
N ILE A 22 2.69 -9.44 -20.49
CA ILE A 22 2.42 -8.04 -20.18
C ILE A 22 2.62 -7.27 -21.49
N ILE A 23 1.52 -6.80 -22.07
CA ILE A 23 1.59 -5.89 -23.22
C ILE A 23 2.03 -4.53 -22.68
N LEU A 24 3.21 -4.09 -23.10
CA LEU A 24 3.72 -2.77 -22.73
C LEU A 24 2.97 -1.69 -23.55
N PRO A 25 2.70 -0.52 -22.95
CA PRO A 25 2.10 0.59 -23.67
C PRO A 25 3.01 1.03 -24.82
N ILE A 26 2.41 1.41 -25.94
CA ILE A 26 3.16 1.94 -27.08
C ILE A 26 3.66 3.36 -26.77
N THR A 27 4.71 3.80 -27.47
CA THR A 27 5.32 5.13 -27.26
C THR A 27 4.33 6.27 -27.35
N LYS A 28 3.33 6.18 -28.24
CA LYS A 28 2.27 7.19 -28.39
C LYS A 28 1.43 7.36 -27.13
N ASP A 29 1.11 6.26 -26.44
CA ASP A 29 0.32 6.31 -25.21
C ASP A 29 1.13 6.92 -24.07
N ILE A 30 2.42 6.60 -23.99
CA ILE A 30 3.34 7.18 -23.00
C ILE A 30 3.46 8.69 -23.21
N GLN A 31 3.62 9.14 -24.47
CA GLN A 31 3.65 10.56 -24.80
C GLN A 31 2.35 11.26 -24.42
N LYS A 32 1.20 10.67 -24.74
CA LYS A 32 -0.12 11.19 -24.38
C LYS A 32 -0.25 11.35 -22.86
N LEU A 33 0.21 10.37 -22.09
CA LEU A 33 0.23 10.43 -20.62
C LEU A 33 1.11 11.57 -20.10
N ILE A 34 2.35 11.69 -20.60
CA ILE A 34 3.29 12.73 -20.15
C ILE A 34 2.75 14.12 -20.47
N ILE A 35 2.19 14.32 -21.67
CA ILE A 35 1.58 15.58 -22.09
C ILE A 35 0.40 15.92 -21.17
N HIS A 36 -0.48 14.96 -20.92
CA HIS A 36 -1.62 15.15 -20.03
C HIS A 36 -1.18 15.54 -18.62
N ILE A 37 -0.21 14.82 -18.03
CA ILE A 37 0.32 15.15 -16.70
C ILE A 37 0.89 16.57 -16.68
N LYS A 38 1.70 16.96 -17.67
CA LYS A 38 2.31 18.30 -17.72
C LYS A 38 1.27 19.41 -17.80
N ILE A 39 0.27 19.27 -18.66
CA ILE A 39 -0.79 20.27 -18.85
C ILE A 39 -1.66 20.38 -17.59
N THR A 40 -2.20 19.26 -17.11
CA THR A 40 -3.08 19.26 -15.94
C THR A 40 -2.35 19.78 -14.70
N LYS A 41 -1.08 19.38 -14.50
CA LYS A 41 -0.24 19.88 -13.41
C LYS A 41 -0.10 21.40 -13.48
N LYS A 42 0.28 21.94 -14.63
CA LYS A 42 0.42 23.39 -14.84
C LYS A 42 -0.86 24.13 -14.44
N ASN A 43 -2.01 23.67 -14.91
CA ASN A 43 -3.31 24.28 -14.58
C ASN A 43 -3.60 24.25 -13.08
N CYS A 44 -3.32 23.14 -12.40
CA CYS A 44 -3.50 23.06 -10.95
C CYS A 44 -2.57 24.03 -10.21
N PHE A 45 -1.31 24.14 -10.62
CA PHE A 45 -0.36 25.06 -9.98
C PHE A 45 -0.64 26.53 -10.26
N ASP A 46 -1.18 26.86 -11.44
CA ASP A 46 -1.61 28.23 -11.74
C ASP A 46 -2.75 28.65 -10.80
N ILE A 47 -3.71 27.75 -10.50
CA ILE A 47 -4.76 27.99 -9.49
C ILE A 47 -4.16 28.12 -8.07
N LEU A 48 -3.26 27.21 -7.68
CA LEU A 48 -2.69 27.18 -6.32
C LEU A 48 -1.78 28.37 -6.01
N LYS A 49 -1.19 28.99 -7.05
CA LYS A 49 -0.41 30.23 -6.90
C LYS A 49 -1.29 31.42 -6.54
N GLU A 50 -2.53 31.45 -7.02
CA GLU A 50 -3.48 32.53 -6.73
C GLU A 50 -4.19 32.33 -5.40
N ARG A 51 -4.66 31.10 -5.14
CA ARG A 51 -5.41 30.76 -3.93
C ARG A 51 -5.28 29.30 -3.54
N PHE A 52 -5.44 29.01 -2.26
CA PHE A 52 -5.56 27.63 -1.80
C PHE A 52 -6.91 27.03 -2.19
N ASP A 53 -6.89 25.84 -2.78
CA ASP A 53 -8.05 24.97 -2.98
C ASP A 53 -7.65 23.53 -2.69
N TYR A 54 -8.42 22.87 -1.82
CA TYR A 54 -8.10 21.53 -1.31
C TYR A 54 -8.07 20.48 -2.42
N HIS A 55 -9.10 20.44 -3.28
CA HIS A 55 -9.19 19.44 -4.34
C HIS A 55 -8.09 19.62 -5.37
N THR A 56 -7.79 20.87 -5.73
CA THR A 56 -6.68 21.21 -6.63
C THR A 56 -5.33 20.87 -6.00
N TRP A 57 -5.12 21.13 -4.71
CA TRP A 57 -3.90 20.76 -3.99
C TRP A 57 -3.69 19.24 -3.97
N LEU A 58 -4.74 18.48 -3.67
CA LEU A 58 -4.68 17.01 -3.65
C LEU A 58 -4.41 16.45 -5.06
N ALA A 59 -5.03 17.02 -6.09
CA ALA A 59 -4.78 16.65 -7.48
C ALA A 59 -3.34 16.99 -7.91
N ALA A 60 -2.86 18.19 -7.59
CA ALA A 60 -1.50 18.63 -7.87
C ALA A 60 -0.46 17.71 -7.20
N SER A 61 -0.66 17.38 -5.92
CA SER A 61 0.18 16.43 -5.18
C SER A 61 0.30 15.08 -5.89
N LYS A 62 -0.83 14.49 -6.30
CA LYS A 62 -0.87 13.24 -7.08
C LYS A 62 -0.17 13.36 -8.43
N LEU A 63 -0.36 14.47 -9.14
CA LEU A 63 0.23 14.70 -10.46
C LEU A 63 1.76 14.88 -10.37
N VAL A 64 2.27 15.59 -9.37
CA VAL A 64 3.71 15.72 -9.12
C VAL A 64 4.33 14.36 -8.79
N ALA A 65 3.72 13.59 -7.88
CA ALA A 65 4.19 12.25 -7.55
C ALA A 65 4.21 11.32 -8.79
N ALA A 66 3.16 11.35 -9.60
CA ALA A 66 3.09 10.60 -10.85
C ALA A 66 4.16 11.04 -11.86
N TYR A 67 4.37 12.35 -12.00
CA TYR A 67 5.40 12.90 -12.87
C TYR A 67 6.80 12.43 -12.45
N LEU A 68 7.14 12.52 -11.16
CA LEU A 68 8.42 12.07 -10.63
C LEU A 68 8.66 10.57 -10.86
N LEU A 69 7.61 9.75 -10.69
CA LEU A 69 7.68 8.30 -10.94
C LEU A 69 7.98 7.99 -12.40
N VAL A 70 7.27 8.64 -13.33
CA VAL A 70 7.46 8.44 -14.77
C VAL A 70 8.82 8.96 -15.22
N PHE A 71 9.20 10.16 -14.77
CA PHE A 71 10.45 10.81 -15.14
C PHE A 71 11.67 10.01 -14.66
N ASN A 72 11.68 9.58 -13.40
CA ASN A 72 12.79 8.82 -12.84
C ASN A 72 12.72 7.31 -13.13
N ARG A 73 11.62 6.83 -13.73
CA ARG A 73 11.32 5.40 -13.95
C ARG A 73 11.51 4.57 -12.65
N ARG A 74 11.21 5.19 -11.50
CA ARG A 74 11.41 4.63 -10.15
C ARG A 74 10.19 3.84 -9.69
N ARG A 75 10.38 3.06 -8.63
CA ARG A 75 9.25 2.35 -8.01
C ARG A 75 8.43 3.34 -7.19
N VAL A 76 7.13 3.06 -7.06
CA VAL A 76 6.20 3.83 -6.21
C VAL A 76 6.78 4.02 -4.79
N GLY A 77 7.40 2.97 -4.26
CA GLY A 77 8.06 2.96 -2.96
C GLY A 77 9.16 3.99 -2.76
N ASP A 78 9.83 4.43 -3.82
CA ASP A 78 10.94 5.37 -3.71
C ASP A 78 10.35 6.80 -3.56
N VAL A 79 9.46 7.21 -4.46
CA VAL A 79 8.87 8.56 -4.44
C VAL A 79 7.90 8.77 -3.26
N GLN A 80 7.14 7.74 -2.87
CA GLN A 80 6.17 7.85 -1.76
C GLN A 80 6.85 8.07 -0.40
N ASN A 81 8.10 7.61 -0.25
CA ASN A 81 8.82 7.65 1.02
C ASN A 81 9.68 8.93 1.14
N MET A 82 9.59 9.84 0.18
CA MET A 82 10.33 11.10 0.21
C MET A 82 9.85 11.98 1.35
N VAL A 83 10.81 12.46 2.14
CA VAL A 83 10.58 13.23 3.37
C VAL A 83 10.87 14.70 3.11
N ILE A 84 10.20 15.61 3.83
CA ILE A 84 10.42 17.07 3.70
C ILE A 84 11.89 17.42 3.94
N SER A 85 12.56 16.80 4.92
CA SER A 85 13.98 17.02 5.20
C SER A 85 14.91 16.65 4.04
N ASP A 86 14.47 15.79 3.11
CA ASP A 86 15.26 15.44 1.93
C ASP A 86 15.34 16.62 0.96
N MET A 87 14.33 17.51 0.95
CA MET A 87 14.31 18.74 0.14
C MET A 87 15.36 19.76 0.59
N ASP A 88 15.86 19.68 1.83
CA ASP A 88 16.94 20.55 2.31
C ASP A 88 18.32 20.09 1.80
N ARG A 89 18.42 18.85 1.29
CA ARG A 89 19.65 18.21 0.81
C ARG A 89 19.73 18.18 -0.71
N LEU A 90 19.16 19.19 -1.38
CA LEU A 90 19.25 19.33 -2.84
C LEU A 90 20.70 19.47 -3.27
N GLN A 91 21.18 18.54 -4.07
CA GLN A 91 22.50 18.61 -4.70
C GLN A 91 22.33 19.13 -6.12
N SER A 92 22.99 20.23 -6.47
CA SER A 92 23.07 20.70 -7.85
C SER A 92 23.82 19.68 -8.70
N ILE A 93 23.40 19.52 -9.95
CA ILE A 93 24.12 18.70 -10.94
C ILE A 93 25.01 19.65 -11.75
N ASP A 94 26.02 20.21 -11.08
CA ASP A 94 26.97 21.19 -11.63
C ASP A 94 28.42 20.67 -11.64
N GLU A 95 29.37 21.55 -11.96
CA GLU A 95 30.81 21.25 -12.03
C GLU A 95 31.39 20.62 -10.73
N GLN A 96 30.70 20.73 -9.60
CA GLN A 96 31.11 20.14 -8.32
C GLN A 96 30.61 18.71 -8.10
N ALA A 97 29.63 18.23 -8.88
CA ALA A 97 28.89 17.00 -8.59
C ALA A 97 29.57 15.70 -9.05
N ASP A 98 30.34 15.73 -10.13
CA ASP A 98 31.37 14.74 -10.46
C ASP A 98 32.07 15.24 -11.74
N LYS A 99 33.38 15.52 -11.64
CA LYS A 99 34.08 16.29 -12.68
C LYS A 99 34.20 15.54 -14.01
N GLU A 100 34.13 14.21 -14.03
CA GLU A 100 34.35 13.44 -15.26
C GLU A 100 33.09 13.34 -16.12
N GLU A 101 31.94 13.01 -15.53
CA GLU A 101 30.67 12.88 -16.28
C GLU A 101 30.10 14.23 -16.70
N TYR A 102 30.15 15.25 -15.83
CA TYR A 102 29.65 16.58 -16.17
C TYR A 102 30.49 17.25 -17.26
N ASN A 103 31.81 17.07 -17.25
CA ASN A 103 32.69 17.63 -18.28
C ASN A 103 32.57 16.89 -19.63
N ALA A 104 32.06 15.66 -19.64
CA ALA A 104 31.76 14.93 -20.86
C ALA A 104 30.47 15.41 -21.56
N LEU A 105 29.64 16.22 -20.90
CA LEU A 105 28.45 16.84 -21.50
C LEU A 105 28.85 17.98 -22.44
N ASP A 106 28.06 18.15 -23.51
CA ASP A 106 28.10 19.32 -24.37
C ASP A 106 27.51 20.56 -23.65
N ASP A 107 27.70 21.74 -24.24
CA ASP A 107 27.25 22.99 -23.63
C ASP A 107 25.74 23.02 -23.38
N ASP A 108 24.97 22.36 -24.24
CA ASP A 108 23.53 22.24 -24.07
C ASP A 108 23.16 21.22 -22.98
N GLY A 109 23.86 20.10 -22.89
CA GLY A 109 23.74 19.14 -21.79
C GLY A 109 24.06 19.76 -20.43
N LYS A 110 25.07 20.63 -20.36
CA LYS A 110 25.42 21.40 -19.15
C LYS A 110 24.31 22.37 -18.76
N LYS A 111 23.73 23.11 -19.72
CA LYS A 111 22.57 24.00 -19.47
C LYS A 111 21.37 23.22 -18.95
N ILE A 112 21.12 22.02 -19.51
CA ILE A 112 20.04 21.16 -19.06
C ILE A 112 20.32 20.67 -17.64
N ALA A 113 21.52 20.14 -17.37
CA ALA A 113 21.92 19.62 -16.07
C ALA A 113 21.79 20.66 -14.95
N ALA A 114 22.15 21.92 -15.23
CA ALA A 114 22.00 23.03 -14.29
C ALA A 114 20.54 23.28 -13.85
N ASN A 115 19.54 22.86 -14.62
CA ASN A 115 18.13 22.97 -14.26
C ASN A 115 17.61 21.80 -13.41
N TYR A 116 18.46 20.83 -13.07
CA TYR A 116 18.09 19.67 -12.29
C TYR A 116 18.88 19.58 -10.98
N TYR A 117 18.20 19.03 -9.98
CA TYR A 117 18.76 18.69 -8.69
C TYR A 117 18.66 17.19 -8.46
N ARG A 118 19.62 16.67 -7.70
CA ARG A 118 19.64 15.32 -7.17
C ARG A 118 19.23 15.35 -5.71
N ILE A 119 18.23 14.53 -5.36
CA ILE A 119 17.77 14.32 -3.99
C ILE A 119 18.09 12.89 -3.60
N GLU A 120 18.80 12.70 -2.49
CA GLU A 120 19.04 11.38 -1.92
C GLU A 120 17.91 11.04 -0.95
N ILE A 121 17.11 10.05 -1.32
CA ILE A 121 16.00 9.54 -0.51
C ILE A 121 16.31 8.14 0.02
N ARG A 122 15.68 7.77 1.14
CA ARG A 122 15.85 6.45 1.73
C ARG A 122 15.17 5.36 0.90
N GLY A 123 15.98 4.46 0.34
CA GLY A 123 15.50 3.26 -0.35
C GLY A 123 15.40 2.02 0.53
N LYS A 124 15.19 0.86 -0.12
CA LYS A 124 15.11 -0.43 0.58
C LYS A 124 16.43 -0.80 1.26
N LEU A 125 16.33 -1.49 2.39
CA LEU A 125 17.48 -1.98 3.17
C LEU A 125 18.44 -0.85 3.59
N ASN A 126 17.92 0.37 3.84
CA ASN A 126 18.71 1.57 4.17
C ASN A 126 19.77 1.92 3.11
N LYS A 127 19.50 1.62 1.84
CA LYS A 127 20.32 2.11 0.74
C LYS A 127 19.71 3.38 0.20
N ASP A 128 20.50 4.43 0.08
CA ASP A 128 20.04 5.70 -0.46
C ASP A 128 19.85 5.59 -1.97
N VAL A 129 18.85 6.33 -2.47
CA VAL A 129 18.43 6.32 -3.86
C VAL A 129 18.36 7.75 -4.34
N ALA A 130 19.01 8.03 -5.47
CA ALA A 130 18.94 9.33 -6.12
C ALA A 130 17.64 9.49 -6.91
N VAL A 131 16.95 10.60 -6.69
CA VAL A 131 15.82 11.10 -7.49
C VAL A 131 16.24 12.41 -8.13
N ILE A 132 16.05 12.51 -9.44
CA ILE A 132 16.33 13.70 -10.23
C ILE A 132 15.04 14.52 -10.32
N VAL A 133 15.14 15.81 -10.03
CA VAL A 133 14.02 16.74 -9.96
C VAL A 133 14.42 18.05 -10.64
N SER A 134 13.58 18.59 -11.54
CA SER A 134 13.85 19.89 -12.16
C SER A 134 13.51 21.05 -11.22
N ASN A 135 14.11 22.21 -11.43
CA ASN A 135 13.87 23.41 -10.62
C ASN A 135 12.37 23.75 -10.48
N ASP A 136 11.62 23.70 -11.60
CA ASP A 136 10.16 23.92 -11.58
C ASP A 136 9.42 22.98 -10.63
N ILE A 137 9.83 21.70 -10.58
CA ILE A 137 9.17 20.71 -9.71
C ILE A 137 9.58 20.92 -8.25
N VAL A 138 10.80 21.39 -7.99
CA VAL A 138 11.23 21.76 -6.63
C VAL A 138 10.34 22.88 -6.10
N ASP A 139 10.08 23.91 -6.89
CA ASP A 139 9.21 25.03 -6.49
C ASP A 139 7.76 24.59 -6.30
N GLU A 140 7.28 23.69 -7.15
CA GLU A 140 5.97 23.05 -6.99
C GLU A 140 5.85 22.24 -5.70
N ILE A 141 6.87 21.43 -5.37
CA ILE A 141 6.92 20.67 -4.11
C ILE A 141 6.94 21.62 -2.91
N LYS A 142 7.74 22.70 -2.96
CA LYS A 142 7.76 23.72 -1.89
C LYS A 142 6.38 24.37 -1.71
N LEU A 143 5.66 24.66 -2.79
CA LEU A 143 4.30 25.19 -2.71
C LEU A 143 3.33 24.17 -2.09
N LEU A 144 3.43 22.90 -2.46
CA LEU A 144 2.64 21.83 -1.85
C LEU A 144 2.90 21.72 -0.34
N ILE A 145 4.17 21.79 0.07
CA ILE A 145 4.60 21.76 1.48
C ILE A 145 4.00 22.95 2.25
N ARG A 146 4.03 24.16 1.67
CA ARG A 146 3.47 25.37 2.29
C ARG A 146 1.98 25.24 2.61
N TYR A 147 1.22 24.54 1.76
CA TYR A 147 -0.22 24.35 1.94
C TYR A 147 -0.61 23.10 2.75
N ARG A 148 0.35 22.36 3.32
CA ARG A 148 0.06 21.15 4.13
C ARG A 148 -0.86 21.44 5.31
N GLU A 149 -0.59 22.50 6.05
CA GLU A 149 -1.40 22.90 7.20
C GLU A 149 -2.82 23.26 6.77
N SER A 150 -2.96 24.03 5.68
CA SER A 150 -4.25 24.39 5.10
C SER A 150 -5.03 23.18 4.55
N ALA A 151 -4.33 22.12 4.18
CA ALA A 151 -4.92 20.87 3.72
C ALA A 151 -5.25 19.90 4.87
N ASN A 152 -5.04 20.27 6.13
CA ASN A 152 -5.23 19.42 7.32
C ASN A 152 -4.32 18.18 7.35
N VAL A 153 -3.10 18.31 6.81
CA VAL A 153 -2.06 17.28 6.98
C VAL A 153 -1.42 17.42 8.37
N PRO A 154 -1.35 16.35 9.19
CA PRO A 154 -0.69 16.41 10.50
C PRO A 154 0.77 16.84 10.40
N THR A 155 1.19 17.73 11.28
CA THR A 155 2.59 18.23 11.35
C THR A 155 3.59 17.16 11.81
N ASP A 156 3.12 16.09 12.46
CA ASP A 156 3.92 14.91 12.85
C ASP A 156 4.31 14.03 11.64
N ASN A 157 3.65 14.23 10.49
CA ASN A 157 3.97 13.48 9.29
C ASN A 157 4.93 14.26 8.39
N ASP A 158 6.12 13.68 8.18
CA ASP A 158 7.19 14.31 7.41
C ASP A 158 7.18 13.95 5.91
N PHE A 159 6.29 13.08 5.43
CA PHE A 159 6.27 12.65 4.02
C PHE A 159 5.76 13.74 3.11
N VAL A 160 6.45 14.03 2.01
CA VAL A 160 6.09 15.10 1.07
C VAL A 160 4.68 14.90 0.47
N PHE A 161 4.34 13.67 0.07
CA PHE A 161 3.08 13.33 -0.60
C PHE A 161 2.07 12.67 0.35
N GLU A 162 1.87 13.25 1.52
CA GLU A 162 0.92 12.74 2.50
C GLU A 162 -0.54 13.01 2.11
N ILE A 163 -1.44 12.13 2.54
CA ILE A 163 -2.89 12.31 2.38
C ILE A 163 -3.44 12.90 3.70
N PRO A 164 -4.17 14.02 3.64
CA PRO A 164 -4.78 14.59 4.82
C PRO A 164 -5.87 13.69 5.41
N ASN A 165 -6.04 13.75 6.73
CA ASN A 165 -7.00 12.89 7.42
C ASN A 165 -8.43 13.23 7.00
N GLU A 166 -9.20 12.22 6.56
CA GLU A 166 -10.60 12.35 6.08
C GLU A 166 -11.60 12.85 7.14
N THR A 167 -11.16 13.22 8.33
CA THR A 167 -12.04 13.42 9.49
C THR A 167 -12.82 14.72 9.50
N GLU A 168 -12.55 15.69 8.61
CA GLU A 168 -13.28 16.96 8.57
C GLU A 168 -13.95 17.32 7.24
N ILE A 169 -13.85 16.47 6.20
CA ILE A 169 -14.45 16.74 4.88
C ILE A 169 -15.81 16.04 4.70
N LEU A 170 -16.56 15.90 5.79
CA LEU A 170 -17.92 15.36 5.77
C LEU A 170 -18.94 16.50 5.91
N PHE A 171 -19.14 17.30 4.87
CA PHE A 171 -20.45 17.90 4.56
C PHE A 171 -20.51 18.28 3.08
N ASP A 172 -20.66 17.27 2.21
CA ASP A 172 -21.67 17.36 1.16
C ASP A 172 -22.30 15.98 0.97
N HIS A 173 -23.61 15.93 1.18
CA HIS A 173 -24.36 14.69 1.33
C HIS A 173 -24.60 14.04 -0.04
N ASN A 174 -24.02 12.86 -0.28
CA ASN A 174 -24.68 11.68 -0.88
C ASN A 174 -23.67 10.60 -1.34
N LEU A 175 -22.97 9.94 -0.41
CA LEU A 175 -22.46 8.59 -0.67
C LEU A 175 -22.68 7.68 0.54
N PRO A 176 -23.23 6.47 0.35
CA PRO A 176 -23.51 5.55 1.44
C PRO A 176 -22.19 5.01 2.00
N CYS A 177 -21.99 5.25 3.29
CA CYS A 177 -20.86 4.75 4.08
C CYS A 177 -20.72 3.23 3.94
N THR A 178 -19.53 2.75 3.58
CA THR A 178 -19.15 1.36 3.88
C THR A 178 -17.87 1.35 4.69
N SER A 179 -18.00 0.82 5.91
CA SER A 179 -16.90 0.57 6.83
C SER A 179 -15.95 -0.51 6.30
N SER A 180 -14.65 -0.28 6.52
CA SER A 180 -13.53 -1.25 6.49
C SER A 180 -12.60 -1.19 5.26
N ALA A 181 -11.48 -0.49 5.46
CA ALA A 181 -10.12 -0.82 5.01
C ALA A 181 -9.95 -1.62 3.70
N HIS A 182 -9.62 -0.93 2.61
CA HIS A 182 -8.43 -1.15 1.76
C HIS A 182 -8.58 -0.36 0.45
N ASN A 183 -7.51 0.35 0.09
CA ASN A 183 -7.17 0.90 -1.23
C ASN A 183 -8.12 0.53 -2.38
N SER A 184 -8.88 1.51 -2.84
CA SER A 184 -9.30 1.67 -4.24
C SER A 184 -9.79 3.11 -4.40
N VAL A 185 -8.89 3.99 -4.84
CA VAL A 185 -9.23 5.39 -5.17
C VAL A 185 -10.15 5.37 -6.37
N VAL A 186 -11.37 5.87 -6.16
CA VAL A 186 -12.41 6.03 -7.15
C VAL A 186 -11.97 7.14 -8.12
N ILE A 187 -11.64 6.75 -9.36
CA ILE A 187 -11.57 7.65 -10.52
C ILE A 187 -12.87 7.42 -11.28
N THR A 188 -13.91 8.24 -11.06
CA THR A 188 -15.12 8.17 -11.91
C THR A 188 -15.65 9.49 -12.44
N ASP A 189 -15.22 10.66 -11.93
CA ASP A 189 -16.02 11.86 -12.22
C ASP A 189 -15.47 12.74 -13.36
N TYR A 190 -14.24 12.51 -13.84
CA TYR A 190 -13.68 13.27 -14.97
C TYR A 190 -14.03 12.69 -16.36
N ALA A 191 -14.56 11.47 -16.44
CA ALA A 191 -14.85 10.82 -17.71
C ALA A 191 -16.16 11.31 -18.38
N GLN A 192 -17.02 12.03 -17.65
CA GLN A 192 -18.35 12.41 -18.13
C GLN A 192 -18.38 13.71 -18.94
N MET A 193 -17.30 14.52 -18.93
CA MET A 193 -17.27 15.82 -19.61
C MET A 193 -16.74 15.81 -21.06
N LEU A 194 -16.37 14.65 -21.63
CA LEU A 194 -15.68 14.59 -22.94
C LEU A 194 -16.40 13.82 -24.06
N ASN A 195 -17.69 13.54 -23.96
CA ASN A 195 -18.42 12.85 -25.03
C ASN A 195 -19.35 13.80 -25.81
N GLN A 196 -18.84 14.33 -26.93
CA GLN A 196 -19.66 14.81 -28.06
C GLN A 196 -19.32 13.99 -29.32
N SER A 197 -20.29 13.13 -29.73
CA SER A 197 -20.64 12.62 -31.08
C SER A 197 -19.53 12.18 -32.06
N THR A 198 -19.47 10.94 -32.58
CA THR A 198 -20.39 10.26 -33.56
C THR A 198 -19.93 8.77 -33.78
N PRO A 199 -20.48 7.97 -34.73
CA PRO A 199 -21.62 7.05 -34.61
C PRO A 199 -21.27 5.53 -34.55
N LYS A 200 -22.29 4.75 -34.20
CA LYS A 200 -22.34 3.29 -33.98
C LYS A 200 -22.13 2.45 -35.25
N ASP A 201 -21.43 1.32 -35.09
CA ASP A 201 -21.84 0.07 -35.76
C ASP A 201 -21.51 -1.19 -34.90
N ARG A 202 -22.15 -2.28 -35.29
CA ARG A 202 -22.78 -3.39 -34.52
C ARG A 202 -21.95 -4.36 -33.65
N GLN A 203 -22.53 -4.60 -32.47
CA GLN A 203 -22.90 -5.87 -31.81
C GLN A 203 -21.99 -7.11 -31.88
N SER A 204 -21.55 -7.54 -30.70
CA SER A 204 -21.61 -8.96 -30.31
C SER A 204 -22.10 -9.09 -28.87
N THR A 205 -23.18 -9.87 -28.72
CA THR A 205 -23.88 -10.16 -27.47
C THR A 205 -23.03 -11.08 -26.59
N ILE A 206 -22.66 -10.62 -25.39
CA ILE A 206 -22.17 -11.51 -24.31
C ILE A 206 -23.22 -11.45 -23.20
N THR A 207 -23.91 -12.57 -22.99
CA THR A 207 -24.77 -12.82 -21.85
C THR A 207 -23.92 -12.85 -20.58
N VAL A 208 -24.02 -11.79 -19.77
CA VAL A 208 -23.44 -11.75 -18.43
C VAL A 208 -24.37 -12.52 -17.50
N SER A 209 -23.95 -13.71 -17.06
CA SER A 209 -24.55 -14.37 -15.92
C SER A 209 -24.15 -13.63 -14.65
N GLU A 210 -25.15 -13.24 -13.87
CA GLU A 210 -24.97 -12.59 -12.57
C GLU A 210 -24.25 -13.54 -11.61
N THR A 211 -23.02 -13.21 -11.23
CA THR A 211 -22.34 -13.92 -10.15
C THR A 211 -22.74 -13.27 -8.83
N CYS A 212 -23.64 -13.95 -8.09
CA CYS A 212 -24.08 -13.53 -6.77
C CYS A 212 -22.91 -13.43 -5.78
N LYS A 213 -22.76 -12.27 -5.13
CA LYS A 213 -21.79 -12.04 -4.04
C LYS A 213 -22.16 -12.94 -2.84
N SER A 214 -21.29 -13.88 -2.44
CA SER A 214 -21.53 -14.72 -1.26
C SER A 214 -21.45 -13.88 0.03
N THR A 215 -22.54 -13.72 0.75
CA THR A 215 -22.54 -13.08 2.07
C THR A 215 -21.89 -14.00 3.10
N LYS A 216 -20.87 -13.51 3.82
CA LYS A 216 -20.19 -14.31 4.87
C LYS A 216 -21.12 -14.49 6.07
N LYS A 217 -21.52 -15.73 6.37
CA LYS A 217 -22.35 -16.04 7.55
C LYS A 217 -21.56 -15.87 8.88
N PRO A 218 -21.99 -15.02 9.82
CA PRO A 218 -21.36 -14.86 11.13
C PRO A 218 -21.53 -16.11 12.01
N TRP A 219 -20.63 -16.36 12.96
CA TRP A 219 -20.67 -17.52 13.87
C TRP A 219 -21.68 -17.30 15.01
N SER A 220 -22.58 -18.27 15.25
CA SER A 220 -23.51 -18.24 16.38
C SER A 220 -22.82 -18.58 17.69
N ASP A 221 -23.40 -18.20 18.83
CA ASP A 221 -22.80 -18.46 20.13
C ASP A 221 -22.84 -19.95 20.53
N GLU A 222 -23.82 -20.69 20.02
CA GLU A 222 -23.90 -22.15 20.12
C GLU A 222 -22.78 -22.82 19.32
N GLU A 223 -22.56 -22.40 18.06
CA GLU A 223 -21.47 -22.90 17.22
C GLU A 223 -20.11 -22.67 17.91
N LYS A 224 -19.89 -21.46 18.46
CA LYS A 224 -18.66 -21.11 19.18
C LYS A 224 -18.48 -21.99 20.42
N LYS A 225 -19.53 -22.18 21.22
CA LYS A 225 -19.46 -22.95 22.48
C LYS A 225 -19.10 -24.41 22.22
N VAL A 226 -19.70 -25.03 21.20
CA VAL A 226 -19.39 -26.41 20.81
C VAL A 226 -17.94 -26.56 20.38
N ILE A 227 -17.46 -25.68 19.48
CA ILE A 227 -16.08 -25.73 18.98
C ILE A 227 -15.08 -25.49 20.12
N PHE A 228 -15.35 -24.52 21.01
CA PHE A 228 -14.49 -24.26 22.16
C PHE A 228 -14.45 -25.42 23.16
N THR A 229 -15.55 -26.14 23.34
CA THR A 229 -15.62 -27.24 24.31
C THR A 229 -14.88 -28.47 23.78
N GLU A 230 -15.15 -28.87 22.53
CA GLU A 230 -14.60 -30.09 21.94
C GLU A 230 -13.13 -29.94 21.51
N PHE A 231 -12.72 -28.74 21.04
CA PHE A 231 -11.35 -28.50 20.57
C PHE A 231 -10.50 -27.69 21.56
N LYS A 232 -10.91 -27.59 22.83
CA LYS A 232 -10.19 -26.83 23.87
C LYS A 232 -8.71 -27.23 23.96
N GLU A 233 -8.45 -28.53 24.00
CA GLU A 233 -7.10 -29.08 24.13
C GLU A 233 -6.22 -28.68 22.94
N TYR A 234 -6.75 -28.80 21.72
CA TYR A 234 -6.09 -28.37 20.48
C TYR A 234 -5.84 -26.86 20.43
N ILE A 235 -6.76 -26.06 20.99
CA ILE A 235 -6.61 -24.60 21.11
C ILE A 235 -5.47 -24.23 22.07
N ILE A 236 -5.38 -24.91 23.21
CA ILE A 236 -4.35 -24.69 24.24
C ILE A 236 -2.98 -25.17 23.75
N SER A 237 -2.91 -26.36 23.18
CA SER A 237 -1.68 -26.98 22.67
C SER A 237 -1.14 -26.31 21.40
N ARG A 238 -1.94 -25.44 20.77
CA ARG A 238 -1.67 -24.85 19.44
C ARG A 238 -1.45 -25.87 18.34
N THR A 239 -2.04 -27.05 18.48
CA THR A 239 -2.01 -28.09 17.45
C THR A 239 -3.36 -28.16 16.74
N HIS A 240 -3.33 -28.42 15.43
CA HIS A 240 -4.56 -28.53 14.66
C HIS A 240 -5.29 -29.85 14.95
N PRO A 241 -6.63 -29.83 15.15
CA PRO A 241 -7.40 -31.05 15.16
C PRO A 241 -7.27 -31.80 13.82
N PRO A 242 -7.16 -33.14 13.85
CA PRO A 242 -7.30 -33.98 12.66
C PRO A 242 -8.63 -33.69 11.94
N LEU A 243 -8.63 -33.84 10.62
CA LEU A 243 -9.83 -33.59 9.81
C LEU A 243 -10.95 -34.59 10.14
N LYS A 244 -10.59 -35.80 10.56
CA LYS A 244 -11.53 -36.83 11.03
C LYS A 244 -12.27 -36.37 12.28
N ASP A 245 -11.56 -35.87 13.29
CA ASP A 245 -12.16 -35.33 14.52
C ASP A 245 -13.12 -34.16 14.24
N ILE A 246 -12.82 -33.32 13.25
CA ILE A 246 -13.74 -32.24 12.83
C ILE A 246 -15.01 -32.81 12.20
N ASP A 247 -14.89 -33.83 11.37
CA ASP A 247 -16.04 -34.48 10.74
C ASP A 247 -16.89 -35.24 11.79
N ASP A 248 -16.27 -35.87 12.79
CA ASP A 248 -16.94 -36.55 13.91
C ASP A 248 -17.72 -35.55 14.79
N VAL A 249 -17.12 -34.40 15.12
CA VAL A 249 -17.79 -33.33 15.88
C VAL A 249 -18.93 -32.71 15.07
N LYS A 250 -18.78 -32.56 13.76
CA LYS A 250 -19.88 -32.11 12.90
C LYS A 250 -21.04 -33.10 12.86
N ALA A 251 -20.76 -34.40 12.81
CA ALA A 251 -21.79 -35.44 12.88
C ALA A 251 -22.50 -35.45 14.25
N LYS A 252 -21.76 -35.16 15.33
CA LYS A 252 -22.29 -35.09 16.70
C LYS A 252 -23.16 -33.85 16.96
N TYR A 253 -22.86 -32.71 16.33
CA TYR A 253 -23.53 -31.44 16.59
C TYR A 253 -24.17 -30.85 15.32
N PRO A 254 -25.49 -31.00 15.13
CA PRO A 254 -26.20 -30.52 13.94
C PRO A 254 -26.07 -29.01 13.70
N CYS A 255 -25.79 -28.21 14.74
CA CYS A 255 -25.57 -26.77 14.62
C CYS A 255 -24.37 -26.41 13.72
N LEU A 256 -23.43 -27.34 13.51
CA LEU A 256 -22.26 -27.15 12.66
C LEU A 256 -22.43 -27.65 11.22
N ASN A 257 -23.59 -28.22 10.86
CA ASN A 257 -23.83 -28.77 9.52
C ASN A 257 -23.71 -27.71 8.41
N GLY A 258 -24.07 -26.45 8.71
CA GLY A 258 -23.94 -25.33 7.78
C GLY A 258 -22.50 -24.80 7.59
N ARG A 259 -21.49 -25.42 8.21
CA ARG A 259 -20.08 -25.01 8.11
C ARG A 259 -19.27 -26.08 7.40
N SER A 260 -18.43 -25.70 6.43
CA SER A 260 -17.47 -26.65 5.86
C SER A 260 -16.40 -26.98 6.91
N ARG A 261 -15.81 -28.18 6.83
CA ARG A 261 -14.74 -28.59 7.76
C ARG A 261 -13.51 -27.66 7.71
N ASP A 262 -13.24 -27.08 6.53
CA ASP A 262 -12.20 -26.06 6.36
C ASP A 262 -12.57 -24.73 7.04
N THR A 263 -13.85 -24.37 7.06
CA THR A 263 -14.35 -23.17 7.76
C THR A 263 -14.16 -23.31 9.28
N VAL A 264 -14.46 -24.48 9.83
CA VAL A 264 -14.22 -24.80 11.26
C VAL A 264 -12.72 -24.75 11.56
N LYS A 265 -11.89 -25.39 10.72
CA LYS A 265 -10.43 -25.38 10.87
C LYS A 265 -9.82 -23.98 10.80
N ALA A 266 -10.29 -23.15 9.87
CA ALA A 266 -9.84 -21.76 9.74
C ALA A 266 -10.26 -20.91 10.95
N TRP A 267 -11.44 -21.15 11.51
CA TRP A 267 -11.89 -20.48 12.73
C TRP A 267 -10.99 -20.82 13.93
N ILE A 268 -10.70 -22.10 14.15
CA ILE A 268 -9.76 -22.55 15.20
C ILE A 268 -8.38 -21.89 15.01
N ASN A 269 -7.90 -21.80 13.76
CA ASN A 269 -6.63 -21.14 13.44
C ASN A 269 -6.60 -19.65 13.81
N ASN A 270 -7.69 -18.93 13.55
CA ASN A 270 -7.80 -17.52 13.91
C ASN A 270 -7.81 -17.31 15.43
N HIS A 271 -8.24 -18.31 16.19
CA HIS A 271 -8.19 -18.30 17.65
C HIS A 271 -6.78 -18.52 18.22
N TYR A 272 -5.84 -19.15 17.51
CA TYR A 272 -4.42 -19.21 17.92
C TYR A 272 -3.71 -17.84 17.89
N LYS A 273 -4.18 -16.93 17.02
CA LYS A 273 -3.52 -15.62 16.79
C LYS A 273 -3.88 -14.56 17.84
N LYS A 274 -4.86 -14.82 18.71
CA LYS A 274 -5.19 -13.93 19.84
C LYS A 274 -4.25 -14.23 21.01
N LYS A 275 -3.49 -13.24 21.50
CA LYS A 275 -2.73 -13.38 22.76
C LYS A 275 -3.69 -13.80 23.88
N PRO A 276 -3.32 -14.69 24.81
CA PRO A 276 -4.18 -15.03 25.93
C PRO A 276 -4.23 -13.83 26.88
N SER A 277 -5.21 -12.97 26.69
CA SER A 277 -5.55 -11.89 27.62
C SER A 277 -6.99 -12.08 28.09
N ASN A 278 -7.14 -12.32 29.40
CA ASN A 278 -8.34 -12.08 30.22
C ASN A 278 -9.61 -12.91 29.96
N VAL A 279 -9.55 -14.25 30.03
CA VAL A 279 -10.78 -15.08 30.12
C VAL A 279 -10.97 -15.74 31.50
N LEU A 280 -10.04 -15.59 32.45
CA LEU A 280 -10.15 -16.20 33.80
C LEU A 280 -9.93 -15.27 35.00
N ASN A 281 -9.86 -13.95 34.83
CA ASN A 281 -9.78 -13.00 35.96
C ASN A 281 -11.03 -12.13 36.06
N LYS A 282 -12.14 -12.77 36.42
CA LYS A 282 -13.31 -12.11 37.01
C LYS A 282 -13.82 -12.97 38.17
N LYS A 283 -12.97 -13.19 39.18
CA LYS A 283 -13.36 -13.36 40.59
C LYS A 283 -12.14 -13.62 41.48
N LYS A 284 -12.09 -12.83 42.56
CA LYS A 284 -11.30 -12.96 43.79
C LYS A 284 -9.85 -12.49 43.71
N GLY A 285 -9.62 -11.35 44.37
CA GLY A 285 -8.31 -10.75 44.56
C GLY A 285 -7.45 -11.55 45.52
N ILE A 286 -6.18 -11.69 45.15
CA ILE A 286 -5.03 -11.88 46.04
C ILE A 286 -3.86 -11.14 45.38
N LYS A 287 -3.27 -10.16 46.09
CA LYS A 287 -2.02 -9.50 45.71
C LYS A 287 -0.87 -10.47 45.97
N ILE A 288 -0.03 -10.77 44.96
CA ILE A 288 1.36 -11.20 45.21
C ILE A 288 2.31 -10.47 44.23
N ILE A 289 2.98 -9.48 44.82
CA ILE A 289 4.37 -9.02 44.70
C ILE A 289 5.15 -9.32 43.39
N SER A 290 5.60 -8.22 42.79
CA SER A 290 6.58 -8.10 41.70
C SER A 290 7.95 -8.68 42.07
N VAL A 291 8.51 -9.53 41.21
CA VAL A 291 9.95 -9.81 41.18
C VAL A 291 10.49 -9.48 39.81
N LYS A 292 11.26 -8.39 39.75
CA LYS A 292 12.16 -8.03 38.66
C LYS A 292 13.15 -9.17 38.43
N ASN A 293 13.44 -9.49 37.18
CA ASN A 293 14.80 -9.93 36.85
C ASN A 293 15.25 -9.34 35.52
N LYS A 294 16.19 -8.39 35.67
CA LYS A 294 17.20 -8.03 34.67
C LYS A 294 18.11 -9.25 34.50
N ASN A 295 18.55 -9.55 33.29
CA ASN A 295 19.99 -9.59 32.97
C ASN A 295 20.23 -9.77 31.47
N TYR A 296 21.11 -8.90 30.99
CA TYR A 296 21.71 -8.89 29.66
C TYR A 296 22.65 -10.10 29.48
N ASN A 297 22.88 -10.52 28.24
CA ASN A 297 24.25 -10.80 27.80
C ASN A 297 24.46 -10.58 26.30
N LEU A 298 25.40 -9.68 26.03
CA LEU A 298 26.05 -9.42 24.75
C LEU A 298 26.96 -10.58 24.35
N LYS A 299 27.24 -10.65 23.04
CA LYS A 299 28.45 -11.16 22.35
C LYS A 299 28.19 -12.32 21.38
N ARG A 300 28.18 -11.99 20.08
CA ARG A 300 29.03 -12.68 19.09
C ARG A 300 29.22 -11.82 17.84
N LEU A 301 30.27 -11.00 17.86
CA LEU A 301 31.01 -10.59 16.67
C LEU A 301 32.32 -11.39 16.69
N THR A 302 32.56 -12.21 15.68
CA THR A 302 33.92 -12.58 15.26
C THR A 302 33.95 -12.89 13.76
N LYS A 303 34.90 -12.23 13.10
CA LYS A 303 35.39 -12.33 11.72
C LYS A 303 35.58 -13.75 11.17
N LYS A 304 35.31 -13.91 9.86
CA LYS A 304 35.99 -14.68 8.79
C LYS A 304 34.93 -14.84 7.67
N SER A 305 35.10 -14.38 6.44
CA SER A 305 36.20 -14.67 5.51
C SER A 305 36.31 -13.58 4.42
N LEU A 306 37.54 -13.13 4.17
CA LEU A 306 37.99 -12.84 2.80
C LEU A 306 38.04 -14.18 2.07
N ASP A 307 37.60 -14.22 0.82
CA ASP A 307 38.32 -14.82 -0.32
C ASP A 307 37.47 -14.63 -1.59
N LEU A 308 38.04 -13.85 -2.54
CA LEU A 308 37.69 -13.63 -3.95
C LEU A 308 36.41 -12.84 -4.28
#